data_AF-A0A8J9RYE0-F1
#
_entry.id   AF-A0A8J9RYE0-F1
#
_cell.length_a   1.000
_cell.length_b   1.000
_cell.length_c   1.000
_cell.angle_alpha   90.00
_cell.angle_beta   90.00
_cell.angle_gamma   90.00
#
_symmetry.space_group_name_H-M   'P 1'
#
loop_
_entity.id
_entity.type
_entity.pdbx_description
1 polymer ?
#
loop_
_entity_poly.entity_id
_entity_poly.type
_entity_poly.pdbx_seq_one_letter_code
_entity_poly.pdbx_strand_id
1 'polypeptide(L)'
;MAAPGTPLRIFEIGGGTGTLARDILDHLRASVPDVYREVDYRMVEISPILAKLQERTVAHVGGHSDHFQVECRDAADLHGWESSKGDDPCFLLLLEVLDNCPHDRVHRGSPSQPWLQTAIREHQGSDSSPSTSGVEEVLQPLSDELIQQCLGCMVLLDALIKARPFHCILAADFDHLPETRIPGKNAPLVATTAGGKTIDHSTYLVDAGTADIFFPTDFYMLERMYGALSQRDPASEGITTSVLKNEAFMKRYASIAETTTVQGYNPLLQDYSNTSFLIGQRT
;
A
#
# COMPACT_ATOMS: atom_id res chain seq x y z
N MET A 1 -18.65 -11.69 -13.57
CA MET A 1 -18.50 -10.51 -14.45
C MET A 1 -19.63 -9.51 -14.20
N ALA A 2 -19.33 -8.21 -14.17
CA ALA A 2 -20.34 -7.15 -13.99
C ALA A 2 -21.32 -7.10 -15.18
N ALA A 3 -22.56 -6.68 -14.93
CA ALA A 3 -23.56 -6.54 -16.00
C ALA A 3 -23.23 -5.31 -16.86
N PRO A 4 -23.58 -5.31 -18.17
CA PRO A 4 -23.48 -4.11 -18.99
C PRO A 4 -24.24 -2.93 -18.34
N GLY A 5 -23.56 -1.79 -18.21
CA GLY A 5 -24.12 -0.59 -17.56
C GLY A 5 -23.93 -0.54 -16.04
N THR A 6 -23.22 -1.49 -15.41
CA THR A 6 -22.78 -1.32 -14.02
C THR A 6 -21.81 -0.13 -13.93
N PRO A 7 -22.07 0.86 -13.05
CA PRO A 7 -21.17 1.99 -12.83
C PRO A 7 -19.75 1.56 -12.45
N LEU A 8 -18.74 2.28 -12.95
CA LEU A 8 -17.36 2.08 -12.54
C LEU A 8 -17.16 2.65 -11.13
N ARG A 9 -16.82 1.80 -10.17
CA ARG A 9 -16.48 2.22 -8.81
C ARG A 9 -15.02 1.97 -8.51
N ILE A 10 -14.34 2.96 -7.98
CA ILE A 10 -12.93 2.89 -7.61
C ILE A 10 -12.78 3.34 -6.17
N PHE A 11 -12.13 2.52 -5.36
CA PHE A 11 -11.62 2.92 -4.05
C PHE A 11 -10.10 2.95 -4.12
N GLU A 12 -9.52 4.10 -3.89
CA GLU A 12 -8.06 4.26 -3.78
C GLU A 12 -7.69 4.46 -2.31
N ILE A 13 -6.85 3.57 -1.79
CA ILE A 13 -6.35 3.66 -0.42
C ILE A 13 -5.05 4.44 -0.45
N GLY A 14 -4.95 5.52 0.33
CA GLY A 14 -3.71 6.27 0.50
C GLY A 14 -3.13 6.89 -0.79
N GLY A 15 -3.94 7.46 -1.68
CA GLY A 15 -3.47 7.99 -2.97
C GLY A 15 -2.69 9.33 -2.91
N GLY A 16 -1.94 9.56 -1.84
CA GLY A 16 -1.01 10.68 -1.68
C GLY A 16 -1.64 12.04 -1.91
N THR A 17 -1.20 12.75 -2.94
CA THR A 17 -1.70 14.11 -3.26
C THR A 17 -3.00 14.13 -4.08
N GLY A 18 -3.53 12.96 -4.47
CA GLY A 18 -4.70 12.81 -5.34
C GLY A 18 -4.39 12.96 -6.83
N THR A 19 -3.11 13.00 -7.22
CA THR A 19 -2.73 13.20 -8.63
C THR A 19 -3.21 12.06 -9.53
N LEU A 20 -3.07 10.81 -9.07
CA LEU A 20 -3.53 9.65 -9.83
C LEU A 20 -5.06 9.66 -10.04
N ALA A 21 -5.83 9.85 -8.96
CA ALA A 21 -7.28 9.97 -9.04
C ALA A 21 -7.73 11.03 -10.07
N ARG A 22 -7.12 12.22 -10.02
CA ARG A 22 -7.38 13.29 -10.98
C ARG A 22 -7.06 12.83 -12.41
N ASP A 23 -5.87 12.28 -12.63
CA ASP A 23 -5.43 11.90 -13.98
C ASP A 23 -6.28 10.75 -14.56
N ILE A 24 -6.75 9.80 -13.73
CA ILE A 24 -7.72 8.78 -14.13
C ILE A 24 -9.06 9.42 -14.54
N LEU A 25 -9.60 10.32 -13.72
CA LEU A 25 -10.89 10.97 -13.98
C LEU A 25 -10.83 11.89 -15.21
N ASP A 26 -9.72 12.60 -15.40
CA ASP A 26 -9.44 13.39 -16.60
C ASP A 26 -9.40 12.51 -17.85
N HIS A 27 -8.71 11.37 -17.78
CA HIS A 27 -8.64 10.42 -18.88
C HIS A 27 -10.01 9.83 -19.20
N LEU A 28 -10.79 9.42 -18.19
CA LEU A 28 -12.15 8.91 -18.38
C LEU A 28 -13.05 9.96 -19.04
N ARG A 29 -13.01 11.21 -18.55
CA ARG A 29 -13.77 12.34 -19.10
C ARG A 29 -13.47 12.57 -20.58
N ALA A 30 -12.20 12.48 -20.97
CA ALA A 30 -11.76 12.72 -22.34
C ALA A 30 -12.02 11.52 -23.27
N SER A 31 -11.84 10.31 -22.78
CA SER A 31 -11.71 9.10 -23.63
C SER A 31 -12.96 8.23 -23.64
N VAL A 32 -13.68 8.19 -22.51
CA VAL A 32 -14.85 7.31 -22.32
C VAL A 32 -15.95 8.04 -21.53
N PRO A 33 -16.53 9.12 -22.10
CA PRO A 33 -17.41 10.03 -21.35
C PRO A 33 -18.68 9.36 -20.81
N ASP A 34 -19.16 8.28 -21.43
CA ASP A 34 -20.29 7.49 -20.92
C ASP A 34 -19.95 6.81 -19.58
N VAL A 35 -18.72 6.32 -19.42
CA VAL A 35 -18.26 5.73 -18.15
C VAL A 35 -18.02 6.83 -17.12
N TYR A 36 -17.42 7.95 -17.53
CA TYR A 36 -17.17 9.08 -16.64
C TYR A 36 -18.46 9.64 -16.00
N ARG A 37 -19.57 9.69 -16.74
CA ARG A 37 -20.85 10.20 -16.19
C ARG A 37 -21.34 9.43 -14.97
N GLU A 38 -21.02 8.15 -14.88
CA GLU A 38 -21.50 7.25 -13.84
C GLU A 38 -20.39 6.82 -12.87
N VAL A 39 -19.16 7.34 -13.01
CA VAL A 39 -18.03 6.90 -12.17
C VAL A 39 -18.21 7.40 -10.73
N ASP A 40 -17.96 6.50 -9.77
CA ASP A 40 -17.88 6.80 -8.34
C ASP A 40 -16.45 6.51 -7.86
N TYR A 41 -15.66 7.57 -7.66
CA TYR A 41 -14.27 7.49 -7.21
C TYR A 41 -14.18 7.91 -5.75
N ARG A 42 -13.67 7.02 -4.89
CA ARG A 42 -13.52 7.30 -3.46
C ARG A 42 -12.10 7.08 -3.00
N MET A 43 -11.55 8.05 -2.29
CA MET A 43 -10.28 7.87 -1.59
C MET A 43 -10.54 7.54 -0.12
N VAL A 44 -9.75 6.62 0.43
CA VAL A 44 -9.71 6.35 1.87
C VAL A 44 -8.34 6.76 2.39
N GLU A 45 -8.32 7.78 3.23
CA GLU A 45 -7.08 8.46 3.65
C GLU A 45 -7.08 8.64 5.18
N ILE A 46 -6.01 8.22 5.84
CA ILE A 46 -5.90 8.32 7.31
C ILE A 46 -5.49 9.74 7.75
N SER A 47 -4.75 10.47 6.92
CA SER A 47 -4.24 11.81 7.22
C SER A 47 -5.25 12.92 6.88
N PRO A 48 -5.73 13.69 7.87
CA PRO A 48 -6.66 14.80 7.60
C PRO A 48 -6.06 15.91 6.73
N ILE A 49 -4.72 16.03 6.70
CA ILE A 49 -4.02 17.00 5.88
C ILE A 49 -4.03 16.55 4.42
N LEU A 50 -3.68 15.28 4.16
CA LEU A 50 -3.72 14.72 2.82
C LEU A 50 -5.16 14.63 2.29
N ALA A 51 -6.14 14.27 3.12
CA ALA A 51 -7.54 14.23 2.70
C ALA A 51 -8.02 15.59 2.18
N LYS A 52 -7.70 16.69 2.88
CA LYS A 52 -8.00 18.05 2.41
C LYS A 52 -7.25 18.41 1.12
N LEU A 53 -6.01 17.95 0.97
CA LEU A 53 -5.23 18.17 -0.23
C LEU A 53 -5.83 17.40 -1.42
N GLN A 54 -6.20 16.14 -1.24
CA GLN A 54 -6.85 15.28 -2.24
C GLN A 54 -8.17 15.90 -2.71
N GLU A 55 -9.03 16.34 -1.78
CA GLU A 55 -10.27 17.05 -2.09
C GLU A 55 -10.00 18.33 -2.92
N ARG A 56 -8.96 19.09 -2.57
CA ARG A 56 -8.57 20.26 -3.36
C ARG A 56 -8.06 19.86 -4.75
N THR A 57 -7.18 18.87 -4.85
CA THR A 57 -6.55 18.46 -6.11
C THR A 57 -7.57 17.87 -7.08
N VAL A 58 -8.42 16.96 -6.62
CA VAL A 58 -9.31 16.18 -7.48
C VAL A 58 -10.63 16.91 -7.70
N ALA A 59 -11.32 17.28 -6.62
CA ALA A 59 -12.65 17.87 -6.73
C ALA A 59 -12.56 19.32 -7.26
N HIS A 60 -11.71 20.16 -6.66
CA HIS A 60 -11.69 21.59 -6.97
C HIS A 60 -10.80 21.95 -8.17
N VAL A 61 -9.55 21.46 -8.20
CA VAL A 61 -8.60 21.77 -9.28
C VAL A 61 -8.90 20.93 -10.53
N GLY A 62 -9.19 19.63 -10.38
CA GLY A 62 -9.61 18.76 -11.49
C GLY A 62 -11.05 19.00 -11.98
N GLY A 63 -11.91 19.56 -11.11
CA GLY A 63 -13.31 19.80 -11.42
C GLY A 63 -14.14 18.52 -11.42
N HIS A 64 -13.83 17.58 -10.52
CA HIS A 64 -14.49 16.27 -10.43
C HIS A 64 -15.38 16.09 -9.19
N SER A 65 -15.86 17.18 -8.58
CA SER A 65 -16.67 17.13 -7.35
C SER A 65 -17.90 16.21 -7.42
N ASP A 66 -18.50 16.04 -8.59
CA ASP A 66 -19.68 15.18 -8.77
C ASP A 66 -19.34 13.68 -8.84
N HIS A 67 -18.06 13.33 -8.99
CA HIS A 67 -17.57 11.97 -9.23
C HIS A 67 -16.54 11.50 -8.19
N PHE A 68 -16.16 12.37 -7.26
CA PHE A 68 -15.06 12.15 -6.33
C PHE A 68 -15.47 12.44 -4.90
N GLN A 69 -15.05 11.58 -3.98
CA GLN A 69 -15.16 11.79 -2.53
C GLN A 69 -13.89 11.32 -1.83
N VAL A 70 -13.53 11.97 -0.72
CA VAL A 70 -12.50 11.50 0.20
C VAL A 70 -13.08 11.17 1.56
N GLU A 71 -12.77 9.99 2.06
CA GLU A 71 -13.16 9.48 3.37
C GLU A 71 -11.93 9.51 4.29
N CYS A 72 -11.90 10.45 5.24
CA CYS A 72 -10.80 10.58 6.18
C CYS A 72 -10.92 9.55 7.32
N ARG A 73 -10.36 8.35 7.13
CA ARG A 73 -10.45 7.22 8.06
C ARG A 73 -9.34 6.17 7.82
N ASP A 74 -9.20 5.25 8.77
CA ASP A 74 -8.36 4.07 8.60
C ASP A 74 -9.06 3.05 7.67
N ALA A 75 -8.36 2.59 6.64
CA ALA A 75 -8.84 1.57 5.72
C ALA A 75 -8.89 0.16 6.36
N ALA A 76 -8.10 -0.07 7.41
CA ALA A 76 -8.13 -1.30 8.20
C ALA A 76 -9.30 -1.35 9.21
N ASP A 77 -9.94 -0.21 9.51
CA ASP A 77 -11.13 -0.17 10.35
C ASP A 77 -12.37 -0.62 9.56
N LEU A 78 -12.79 -1.86 9.81
CA LEU A 78 -13.98 -2.48 9.22
C LEU A 78 -15.27 -1.68 9.45
N HIS A 79 -15.41 -0.99 10.57
CA HIS A 79 -16.63 -0.20 10.86
C HIS A 79 -16.75 1.00 9.93
N GLY A 80 -15.62 1.59 9.53
CA GLY A 80 -15.56 2.67 8.55
C GLY A 80 -16.16 2.31 7.18
N TRP A 81 -16.24 1.01 6.87
CA TRP A 81 -16.79 0.51 5.62
C TRP A 81 -18.30 0.21 5.67
N GLU A 82 -18.97 0.28 6.82
CA GLU A 82 -20.38 -0.13 6.94
C GLU A 82 -21.31 0.65 5.99
N SER A 83 -21.03 1.94 5.77
CA SER A 83 -21.80 2.81 4.86
C SER A 83 -21.54 2.54 3.37
N SER A 84 -20.42 1.90 3.05
CA SER A 84 -19.96 1.59 1.68
C SER A 84 -19.86 0.09 1.43
N LYS A 85 -20.29 -0.74 2.39
CA LYS A 85 -20.31 -2.19 2.30
C LYS A 85 -21.34 -2.59 1.26
N GLY A 86 -20.93 -3.44 0.33
CA GLY A 86 -21.84 -3.92 -0.70
C GLY A 86 -21.18 -4.87 -1.67
N ASP A 87 -22.04 -5.57 -2.40
CA ASP A 87 -21.67 -6.60 -3.38
C ASP A 87 -21.45 -6.01 -4.79
N ASP A 88 -21.43 -4.69 -4.83
CA ASP A 88 -21.20 -3.87 -5.99
C ASP A 88 -19.78 -4.05 -6.53
N PRO A 89 -19.61 -4.44 -7.81
CA PRO A 89 -18.30 -4.55 -8.43
C PRO A 89 -17.53 -3.23 -8.31
N CYS A 90 -16.26 -3.32 -7.92
CA CYS A 90 -15.39 -2.17 -7.75
C CYS A 90 -13.92 -2.52 -7.97
N PHE A 91 -13.09 -1.50 -8.13
CA PHE A 91 -11.64 -1.60 -8.12
C PHE A 91 -11.10 -1.06 -6.79
N LEU A 92 -10.19 -1.81 -6.16
CA LEU A 92 -9.40 -1.34 -5.03
C LEU A 92 -7.97 -1.06 -5.52
N LEU A 93 -7.51 0.18 -5.36
CA LEU A 93 -6.17 0.61 -5.73
C LEU A 93 -5.35 0.86 -4.47
N LEU A 94 -4.18 0.23 -4.37
CA LEU A 94 -3.22 0.40 -3.27
C LEU A 94 -1.83 0.60 -3.86
N LEU A 95 -1.47 1.82 -4.21
CA LEU A 95 -0.18 2.12 -4.85
C LEU A 95 0.70 2.88 -3.85
N GLU A 96 1.82 2.29 -3.45
CA GLU A 96 2.75 2.82 -2.41
C GLU A 96 2.08 2.97 -1.03
N VAL A 97 1.37 1.92 -0.61
CA VAL A 97 0.67 1.83 0.68
C VAL A 97 1.27 0.75 1.58
N LEU A 98 1.76 -0.34 0.97
CA LEU A 98 2.15 -1.54 1.70
C LEU A 98 3.50 -1.38 2.39
N ASP A 99 4.40 -0.61 1.79
CA ASP A 99 5.69 -0.22 2.36
C ASP A 99 5.59 0.60 3.64
N ASN A 100 4.48 1.34 3.81
CA ASN A 100 4.17 2.17 4.97
C ASN A 100 3.37 1.42 6.05
N CYS A 101 2.93 0.18 5.77
CA CYS A 101 2.21 -0.62 6.77
C CYS A 101 3.14 -1.03 7.93
N PRO A 102 2.63 -1.15 9.16
CA PRO A 102 3.43 -1.62 10.29
C PRO A 102 4.04 -3.01 10.03
N HIS A 103 5.31 -3.16 10.39
CA HIS A 103 6.04 -4.43 10.26
C HIS A 103 6.63 -4.86 11.60
N ASP A 104 6.41 -6.13 11.94
CA ASP A 104 7.02 -6.77 13.10
C ASP A 104 8.33 -7.46 12.73
N ARG A 105 9.31 -7.37 13.64
CA ARG A 105 10.60 -8.05 13.48
C ARG A 105 10.66 -9.29 14.35
N VAL A 106 10.77 -10.45 13.71
CA VAL A 106 11.05 -11.73 14.35
C VAL A 106 12.48 -12.21 14.09
N HIS A 107 13.04 -12.94 15.06
CA HIS A 107 14.39 -13.47 15.01
C HIS A 107 14.45 -14.92 15.50
N ARG A 108 15.29 -15.76 14.88
CA ARG A 108 15.76 -17.01 15.50
C ARG A 108 17.21 -17.25 15.13
N GLY A 109 18.01 -17.78 16.06
CA GLY A 109 19.42 -18.07 15.85
C GLY A 109 19.68 -19.34 15.03
N SER A 110 18.76 -20.30 15.08
CA SER A 110 18.83 -21.54 14.27
C SER A 110 17.44 -22.12 14.02
N PRO A 111 17.26 -23.04 13.05
CA PRO A 111 15.96 -23.67 12.78
C PRO A 111 15.37 -24.44 13.98
N SER A 112 16.21 -24.91 14.91
CA SER A 112 15.79 -25.66 16.09
C SER A 112 15.45 -24.79 17.30
N GLN A 113 15.75 -23.48 17.24
CA GLN A 113 15.40 -22.52 18.28
C GLN A 113 14.02 -21.90 18.04
N PRO A 114 13.32 -21.51 19.12
CA PRO A 114 12.04 -20.80 18.99
C PRO A 114 12.26 -19.42 18.34
N TRP A 115 11.19 -18.91 17.72
CA TRP A 115 11.15 -17.52 17.26
C TRP A 115 11.04 -16.56 18.46
N LEU A 116 11.73 -15.44 18.34
CA LEU A 116 11.66 -14.28 19.23
C LEU A 116 11.02 -13.12 18.47
N GLN A 117 10.31 -12.24 19.16
CA GLN A 117 9.83 -10.96 18.64
C GLN A 117 10.68 -9.81 19.20
N THR A 118 10.76 -8.72 18.45
CA THR A 118 11.43 -7.49 18.87
C THR A 118 10.40 -6.54 19.47
N ALA A 119 10.66 -6.04 20.68
CA ALA A 119 9.90 -4.96 21.30
C ALA A 119 10.81 -3.75 21.50
N ILE A 120 10.23 -2.55 21.47
CA ILE A 120 10.95 -1.30 21.76
C ILE A 120 10.62 -0.87 23.19
N ARG A 121 11.65 -0.57 23.98
CA ARG A 121 11.50 -0.11 25.38
C ARG A 121 12.20 1.20 25.59
N GLU A 122 11.59 2.08 26.38
CA GLU A 122 12.22 3.29 26.87
C GLU A 122 13.21 2.96 27.99
N HIS A 123 14.37 3.63 27.97
CA HIS A 123 15.36 3.56 29.03
C HIS A 123 14.77 4.16 30.32
N GLN A 124 14.61 3.35 31.36
CA GLN A 124 14.30 3.85 32.70
C GLN A 124 15.59 4.31 33.39
N GLY A 125 16.02 5.55 33.13
CA GLY A 125 17.19 6.14 33.79
C GLY A 125 17.41 7.62 33.48
N SER A 126 17.69 8.42 34.51
CA SER A 126 17.98 9.86 34.45
C SER A 126 19.36 10.21 33.89
N ASP A 127 20.15 9.23 33.45
CA ASP A 127 21.49 9.45 32.92
C ASP A 127 21.41 9.72 31.42
N SER A 128 21.23 11.01 31.11
CA SER A 128 21.32 11.59 29.78
C SER A 128 22.72 11.39 29.19
N SER A 129 22.92 10.25 28.52
CA SER A 129 23.98 10.14 27.52
C SER A 129 23.45 10.75 26.20
N PRO A 130 24.15 11.69 25.55
CA PRO A 130 23.53 12.60 24.59
C PRO A 130 23.39 12.05 23.16
N SER A 131 23.28 10.72 22.97
CA SER A 131 23.37 10.14 21.62
C SER A 131 22.48 8.92 21.32
N THR A 132 21.52 8.57 22.17
CA THR A 132 20.54 7.52 21.88
C THR A 132 19.13 8.05 22.15
N SER A 133 18.17 7.71 21.28
CA SER A 133 16.76 8.13 21.23
C SER A 133 15.91 7.75 22.45
N GLY A 134 16.55 7.52 23.61
CA GLY A 134 15.88 7.11 24.83
C GLY A 134 15.27 5.70 24.76
N VAL A 135 15.44 4.96 23.65
CA VAL A 135 14.84 3.64 23.45
C VAL A 135 15.87 2.58 23.05
N GLU A 136 15.56 1.31 23.35
CA GLU A 136 16.33 0.13 22.98
C GLU A 136 15.46 -0.99 22.42
N GLU A 137 16.08 -1.88 21.62
CA GLU A 137 15.48 -3.14 21.20
C GLU A 137 15.59 -4.19 22.31
N VAL A 138 14.48 -4.89 22.58
CA VAL A 138 14.46 -6.07 23.44
C VAL A 138 13.88 -7.25 22.69
N LEU A 139 14.66 -8.33 22.60
CA LEU A 139 14.17 -9.61 22.10
C LEU A 139 13.46 -10.36 23.22
N GLN A 140 12.24 -10.81 22.93
CA GLN A 140 11.44 -11.60 23.86
C GLN A 140 10.82 -12.81 23.14
N PRO A 141 10.41 -13.87 23.87
CA PRO A 141 9.68 -14.98 23.27
C PRO A 141 8.49 -14.46 22.46
N LEU A 142 8.28 -15.03 21.28
CA LEU A 142 7.14 -14.68 20.43
C LEU A 142 5.83 -15.07 21.15
N SER A 143 5.13 -14.07 21.67
CA SER A 143 3.86 -14.22 22.41
C SER A 143 2.69 -13.50 21.76
N ASP A 144 2.97 -12.61 20.81
CA ASP A 144 1.95 -11.84 20.12
C ASP A 144 1.17 -12.74 19.13
N GLU A 145 -0.13 -12.91 19.38
CA GLU A 145 -1.00 -13.74 18.55
C GLU A 145 -1.12 -13.20 17.11
N LEU A 146 -1.00 -11.89 16.90
CA LEU A 146 -1.07 -11.25 15.59
C LEU A 146 0.24 -11.40 14.81
N ILE A 147 1.39 -11.31 15.48
CA ILE A 147 2.69 -11.62 14.86
C ILE A 147 2.76 -13.10 14.51
N GLN A 148 2.24 -13.98 15.39
CA GLN A 148 2.10 -15.41 15.09
C GLN A 148 1.19 -15.67 13.89
N GLN A 149 0.25 -14.77 13.62
CA GLN A 149 -0.67 -14.84 12.48
C GLN A 149 -0.23 -13.99 11.26
N CYS A 150 0.86 -13.20 11.36
CA CYS A 150 1.53 -12.40 10.30
C CYS A 150 0.85 -11.08 9.84
N LEU A 151 0.19 -10.33 10.73
CA LEU A 151 -1.09 -9.69 10.40
C LEU A 151 -1.17 -8.20 9.98
N GLY A 152 -0.11 -7.38 9.89
CA GLY A 152 -0.26 -5.94 9.56
C GLY A 152 -1.00 -5.68 8.24
N CYS A 153 -0.39 -6.03 7.11
CA CYS A 153 -1.03 -5.92 5.79
C CYS A 153 -2.21 -6.89 5.63
N MET A 154 -2.21 -8.02 6.33
CA MET A 154 -3.34 -8.96 6.27
C MET A 154 -4.60 -8.39 6.90
N VAL A 155 -4.51 -7.61 7.98
CA VAL A 155 -5.68 -6.99 8.61
C VAL A 155 -6.30 -6.00 7.63
N LEU A 156 -5.48 -5.20 6.94
CA LEU A 156 -5.95 -4.34 5.86
C LEU A 156 -6.61 -5.17 4.74
N LEU A 157 -5.92 -6.19 4.21
CA LEU A 157 -6.46 -7.02 3.12
C LEU A 157 -7.73 -7.78 3.49
N ASP A 158 -7.79 -8.34 4.70
CA ASP A 158 -8.97 -9.03 5.24
C ASP A 158 -10.14 -8.04 5.45
N ALA A 159 -9.86 -6.83 5.92
CA ALA A 159 -10.85 -5.77 6.01
C ALA A 159 -11.42 -5.42 4.62
N LEU A 160 -10.56 -5.27 3.62
CA LEU A 160 -10.95 -4.97 2.24
C LEU A 160 -11.79 -6.09 1.60
N ILE A 161 -11.38 -7.36 1.78
CA ILE A 161 -12.13 -8.54 1.32
C ILE A 161 -13.55 -8.54 1.91
N LYS A 162 -13.66 -8.36 3.23
CA LYS A 162 -14.95 -8.36 3.94
C LYS A 162 -15.81 -7.14 3.63
N ALA A 163 -15.20 -5.99 3.39
CA ALA A 163 -15.89 -4.75 3.06
C ALA A 163 -16.46 -4.78 1.64
N ARG A 164 -15.70 -5.32 0.67
CA ARG A 164 -16.01 -5.27 -0.77
C ARG A 164 -15.77 -6.61 -1.45
N PRO A 165 -16.56 -7.68 -1.19
CA PRO A 165 -16.24 -9.03 -1.67
C PRO A 165 -16.24 -9.23 -3.20
N PHE A 166 -16.77 -8.28 -3.96
CA PHE A 166 -16.82 -8.30 -5.43
C PHE A 166 -15.78 -7.36 -6.08
N HIS A 167 -14.69 -7.09 -5.39
CA HIS A 167 -13.63 -6.22 -5.87
C HIS A 167 -12.67 -6.90 -6.85
N CYS A 168 -12.01 -6.08 -7.67
CA CYS A 168 -10.71 -6.36 -8.26
C CYS A 168 -9.67 -5.51 -7.52
N ILE A 169 -8.57 -6.10 -7.05
CA ILE A 169 -7.49 -5.37 -6.38
C ILE A 169 -6.31 -5.17 -7.32
N LEU A 170 -5.74 -3.97 -7.30
CA LEU A 170 -4.45 -3.64 -7.87
C LEU A 170 -3.61 -3.00 -6.78
N ALA A 171 -2.58 -3.70 -6.33
CA ALA A 171 -1.61 -3.17 -5.37
C ALA A 171 -0.23 -3.12 -6.00
N ALA A 172 0.53 -2.05 -5.77
CA ALA A 172 1.88 -1.90 -6.30
C ALA A 172 2.80 -1.24 -5.27
N ASP A 173 4.01 -1.75 -5.16
CA ASP A 173 4.98 -1.29 -4.18
C ASP A 173 6.38 -1.81 -4.50
N PHE A 174 7.39 -1.31 -3.78
CA PHE A 174 8.74 -1.83 -3.85
C PHE A 174 8.79 -3.28 -3.35
N ASP A 175 9.31 -4.19 -4.18
CA ASP A 175 9.56 -5.59 -3.79
C ASP A 175 10.98 -5.83 -3.27
N HIS A 176 11.86 -4.85 -3.45
CA HIS A 176 13.15 -4.78 -2.78
C HIS A 176 13.61 -3.34 -2.65
N LEU A 177 14.37 -3.07 -1.59
CA LEU A 177 15.02 -1.78 -1.38
C LEU A 177 16.54 -1.98 -1.54
N PRO A 178 17.21 -1.23 -2.43
CA PRO A 178 18.66 -1.30 -2.55
C PRO A 178 19.34 -0.73 -1.29
N GLU A 179 20.49 -1.30 -0.93
CA GLU A 179 21.42 -0.68 0.03
C GLU A 179 20.87 -0.42 1.45
N THR A 180 19.95 -1.25 1.95
CA THR A 180 19.48 -1.13 3.34
C THR A 180 20.64 -1.33 4.33
N ARG A 181 20.79 -0.38 5.26
CA ARG A 181 21.86 -0.41 6.29
C ARG A 181 21.51 -1.28 7.49
N ILE A 182 20.25 -1.68 7.61
CA ILE A 182 19.74 -2.53 8.68
C ILE A 182 19.81 -3.99 8.21
N PRO A 183 20.47 -4.89 8.96
CA PRO A 183 20.57 -6.29 8.57
C PRO A 183 19.24 -7.03 8.77
N GLY A 184 18.80 -7.76 7.75
CA GLY A 184 17.63 -8.64 7.86
C GLY A 184 17.02 -8.94 6.50
N LYS A 185 16.26 -10.04 6.40
CA LYS A 185 15.37 -10.25 5.25
C LYS A 185 14.25 -9.21 5.33
N ASN A 186 14.00 -8.50 4.23
CA ASN A 186 13.00 -7.45 4.13
C ASN A 186 13.21 -6.31 5.16
N ALA A 187 14.46 -6.04 5.50
CA ALA A 187 14.78 -4.94 6.41
C ALA A 187 14.34 -3.58 5.82
N PRO A 188 13.92 -2.63 6.67
CA PRO A 188 13.47 -1.34 6.19
C PRO A 188 14.62 -0.48 5.66
N LEU A 189 14.27 0.46 4.79
CA LEU A 189 15.04 1.68 4.58
C LEU A 189 14.56 2.72 5.60
N VAL A 190 15.49 3.32 6.33
CA VAL A 190 15.20 4.39 7.28
C VAL A 190 15.99 5.61 6.83
N ALA A 191 15.32 6.71 6.53
CA ALA A 191 15.98 7.88 5.95
C ALA A 191 15.38 9.20 6.44
N THR A 192 16.24 10.21 6.61
CA THR A 192 15.78 11.60 6.83
C THR A 192 16.13 12.42 5.60
N THR A 193 15.17 13.23 5.14
CA THR A 193 15.38 14.20 4.06
C THR A 193 15.49 15.61 4.64
N ALA A 194 16.66 16.23 4.52
CA ALA A 194 16.90 17.60 4.97
C ALA A 194 17.63 18.40 3.89
N GLY A 195 17.09 19.55 3.50
CA GLY A 195 17.71 20.43 2.50
C GLY A 195 17.91 19.78 1.13
N GLY A 196 17.01 18.87 0.73
CA GLY A 196 17.09 18.13 -0.54
C GLY A 196 18.14 17.01 -0.56
N LYS A 197 18.73 16.68 0.59
CA LYS A 197 19.66 15.55 0.73
C LYS A 197 19.04 14.48 1.63
N THR A 198 19.06 13.25 1.13
CA THR A 198 18.64 12.05 1.87
C THR A 198 19.83 11.47 2.63
N ILE A 199 19.61 11.12 3.90
CA ILE A 199 20.59 10.47 4.76
C ILE A 199 19.99 9.19 5.30
N ASP A 200 20.59 8.06 4.94
CA ASP A 200 20.16 6.74 5.40
C ASP A 200 20.72 6.42 6.79
N HIS A 201 19.86 5.91 7.65
CA HIS A 201 20.18 5.49 9.00
C HIS A 201 20.42 3.98 9.06
N SER A 202 21.34 3.56 9.93
CA SER A 202 21.60 2.13 10.21
C SER A 202 20.68 1.56 11.30
N THR A 203 19.68 2.32 11.74
CA THR A 203 18.73 1.94 12.78
C THR A 203 17.44 2.75 12.63
N TYR A 204 16.30 2.17 13.00
CA TYR A 204 15.02 2.87 13.17
C TYR A 204 14.85 3.47 14.57
N LEU A 205 15.81 3.25 15.48
CA LEU A 205 15.85 3.86 16.82
C LEU A 205 16.30 5.33 16.75
N VAL A 206 15.64 6.12 15.92
CA VAL A 206 15.78 7.57 15.83
C VAL A 206 14.57 8.23 16.51
N ASP A 207 14.60 9.54 16.70
CA ASP A 207 13.47 10.25 17.30
C ASP A 207 12.21 10.05 16.43
N ALA A 208 11.10 9.65 17.05
CA ALA A 208 9.88 9.31 16.34
C ALA A 208 9.39 10.50 15.48
N GLY A 209 9.06 10.22 14.21
CA GLY A 209 8.62 11.23 13.25
C GLY A 209 9.74 12.07 12.61
N THR A 210 11.02 11.76 12.88
CA THR A 210 12.16 12.49 12.26
C THR A 210 12.77 11.78 11.04
N ALA A 211 12.39 10.53 10.80
CA ALA A 211 12.79 9.76 9.64
C ALA A 211 11.59 9.02 9.05
N ASP A 212 11.61 8.90 7.74
CA ASP A 212 10.69 8.04 7.01
C ASP A 212 11.21 6.59 7.06
N ILE A 213 10.28 5.64 7.15
CA ILE A 213 10.57 4.21 7.24
C ILE A 213 9.75 3.51 6.18
N PHE A 214 10.43 2.79 5.28
CA PHE A 214 9.79 2.04 4.19
C PHE A 214 10.23 0.59 4.24
N PHE A 215 9.32 -0.34 4.00
CA PHE A 215 9.60 -1.77 3.96
C PHE A 215 9.40 -2.32 2.53
N PRO A 216 10.28 -3.22 2.05
CA PRO A 216 10.00 -3.94 0.82
C PRO A 216 8.88 -4.96 1.05
N THR A 217 7.95 -5.03 0.10
CA THR A 217 6.83 -5.97 0.11
C THR A 217 7.25 -7.32 -0.48
N ASP A 218 7.07 -8.43 0.25
CA ASP A 218 7.24 -9.79 -0.27
C ASP A 218 5.99 -10.20 -1.07
N PHE A 219 5.92 -9.80 -2.35
CA PHE A 219 4.73 -10.01 -3.19
C PHE A 219 4.34 -11.47 -3.38
N TYR A 220 5.30 -12.41 -3.36
CA TYR A 220 4.99 -13.84 -3.45
C TYR A 220 4.27 -14.34 -2.19
N MET A 221 4.74 -13.91 -1.02
CA MET A 221 4.05 -14.20 0.24
C MET A 221 2.68 -13.51 0.28
N LEU A 222 2.61 -12.24 -0.14
CA LEU A 222 1.37 -11.47 -0.22
C LEU A 222 0.31 -12.14 -1.09
N GLU A 223 0.67 -12.57 -2.30
CA GLU A 223 -0.23 -13.26 -3.24
C GLU A 223 -0.82 -14.53 -2.62
N ARG A 224 0.03 -15.36 -2.00
CA ARG A 224 -0.41 -16.60 -1.36
C ARG A 224 -1.35 -16.34 -0.20
N MET A 225 -1.06 -15.33 0.61
CA MET A 225 -1.86 -14.96 1.77
C MET A 225 -3.20 -14.38 1.35
N TYR A 226 -3.20 -13.43 0.40
CA TYR A 226 -4.40 -12.82 -0.13
C TYR A 226 -5.30 -13.85 -0.85
N GLY A 227 -4.71 -14.77 -1.61
CA GLY A 227 -5.44 -15.90 -2.21
C GLY A 227 -6.08 -16.82 -1.17
N ALA A 228 -5.36 -17.12 -0.07
CA ALA A 228 -5.91 -17.91 1.03
C ALA A 228 -7.02 -17.18 1.81
N LEU A 229 -6.90 -15.86 2.02
CA LEU A 229 -7.93 -15.04 2.65
C LEU A 229 -9.19 -14.98 1.79
N SER A 230 -9.05 -14.76 0.49
CA SER A 230 -10.16 -14.68 -0.46
C SER A 230 -10.98 -15.98 -0.52
N GLN A 231 -10.35 -17.14 -0.27
CA GLN A 231 -11.02 -18.45 -0.22
C GLN A 231 -11.77 -18.70 1.10
N ARG A 232 -11.48 -17.96 2.18
CA ARG A 232 -12.16 -18.12 3.47
C ARG A 232 -13.51 -17.42 3.51
N ASP A 233 -13.70 -16.40 2.68
CA ASP A 233 -14.95 -15.66 2.56
C ASP A 233 -15.74 -16.18 1.34
N PRO A 234 -16.88 -16.87 1.53
CA PRO A 234 -17.70 -17.36 0.43
C PRO A 234 -18.14 -16.27 -0.56
N ALA A 235 -18.28 -15.02 -0.11
CA ALA A 235 -18.66 -13.92 -0.98
C ALA A 235 -17.54 -13.54 -1.97
N SER A 236 -16.28 -13.80 -1.60
CA SER A 236 -15.08 -13.50 -2.38
C SER A 236 -14.56 -14.68 -3.20
N GLU A 237 -15.31 -15.79 -3.26
CA GLU A 237 -14.95 -16.97 -4.03
C GLU A 237 -14.79 -16.64 -5.53
N GLY A 238 -13.71 -17.16 -6.15
CA GLY A 238 -13.42 -16.94 -7.58
C GLY A 238 -12.44 -15.80 -7.86
N ILE A 239 -11.87 -15.14 -6.84
CA ILE A 239 -10.73 -14.25 -7.02
C ILE A 239 -9.48 -15.08 -7.35
N THR A 240 -8.91 -14.81 -8.51
CA THR A 240 -7.59 -15.30 -8.93
C THR A 240 -6.55 -14.21 -8.71
N THR A 241 -5.33 -14.60 -8.37
CA THR A 241 -4.24 -13.68 -8.05
C THR A 241 -3.07 -13.88 -9.00
N SER A 242 -2.34 -12.81 -9.26
CA SER A 242 -1.11 -12.84 -10.05
C SER A 242 -0.18 -11.72 -9.61
N VAL A 243 1.13 -11.99 -9.62
CA VAL A 243 2.17 -10.97 -9.42
C VAL A 243 2.91 -10.69 -10.73
N LEU A 244 3.09 -9.41 -11.06
CA LEU A 244 3.85 -8.95 -12.22
C LEU A 244 4.93 -7.96 -11.79
N LYS A 245 6.14 -8.09 -12.38
CA LYS A 245 7.15 -7.02 -12.31
C LYS A 245 6.67 -5.77 -13.04
N ASN A 246 7.12 -4.59 -12.60
CA ASN A 246 6.76 -3.29 -13.21
C ASN A 246 6.84 -3.31 -14.75
N GLU A 247 7.98 -3.71 -15.33
CA GLU A 247 8.15 -3.76 -16.78
C GLU A 247 7.09 -4.65 -17.47
N ALA A 248 6.78 -5.81 -16.90
CA ALA A 248 5.79 -6.75 -17.46
C ALA A 248 4.37 -6.19 -17.35
N PHE A 249 4.04 -5.52 -16.25
CA PHE A 249 2.77 -4.82 -16.08
C PHE A 249 2.62 -3.71 -17.13
N MET A 250 3.63 -2.84 -17.27
CA MET A 250 3.59 -1.72 -18.19
C MET A 250 3.51 -2.19 -19.65
N LYS A 251 4.26 -3.22 -20.06
CA LYS A 251 4.15 -3.82 -21.40
C LYS A 251 2.74 -4.33 -21.72
N ARG A 252 1.99 -4.73 -20.69
CA ARG A 252 0.64 -5.29 -20.86
C ARG A 252 -0.44 -4.22 -20.90
N TYR A 253 -0.32 -3.16 -20.10
CA TYR A 253 -1.41 -2.22 -19.87
C TYR A 253 -1.13 -0.77 -20.31
N ALA A 254 0.13 -0.39 -20.52
CA ALA A 254 0.51 0.97 -20.90
C ALA A 254 0.75 1.12 -22.41
N SER A 255 0.53 2.34 -22.92
CA SER A 255 0.91 2.75 -24.27
C SER A 255 2.43 2.95 -24.37
N ILE A 256 3.21 1.87 -24.53
CA ILE A 256 4.69 1.93 -24.56
C ILE A 256 5.24 2.92 -25.60
N ALA A 257 4.60 3.01 -26.77
CA ALA A 257 5.01 3.95 -27.80
C ALA A 257 4.91 5.42 -27.34
N GLU A 258 3.90 5.76 -26.55
CA GLU A 258 3.65 7.13 -26.07
C GLU A 258 4.58 7.54 -24.93
N THR A 259 5.16 6.56 -24.24
CA THR A 259 6.05 6.78 -23.09
C THR A 259 7.53 6.57 -23.43
N THR A 260 7.84 6.22 -24.67
CA THR A 260 9.23 6.07 -25.15
C THR A 260 9.75 7.42 -25.64
N THR A 261 10.84 7.89 -25.04
CA THR A 261 11.51 9.12 -25.47
C THR A 261 12.12 8.98 -26.88
N VAL A 262 12.44 10.10 -27.51
CA VAL A 262 13.12 10.13 -28.83
C VAL A 262 14.43 9.34 -28.84
N GLN A 263 15.09 9.22 -27.68
CA GLN A 263 16.35 8.48 -27.53
C GLN A 263 16.13 6.97 -27.29
N GLY A 264 14.88 6.50 -27.23
CA GLY A 264 14.53 5.10 -26.98
C GLY A 264 14.47 4.72 -25.51
N TYR A 265 14.82 5.63 -24.58
CA TYR A 265 14.62 5.42 -23.16
C TYR A 265 13.14 5.47 -22.80
N ASN A 266 12.65 4.51 -22.03
CA ASN A 266 11.28 4.45 -21.54
C ASN A 266 11.28 4.29 -20.01
N PRO A 267 10.94 5.35 -19.25
CA PRO A 267 11.00 5.29 -17.79
C PRO A 267 10.03 4.26 -17.21
N LEU A 268 8.88 4.01 -17.84
CA LEU A 268 7.94 2.99 -17.35
C LEU A 268 8.47 1.55 -17.46
N LEU A 269 9.40 1.31 -18.39
CA LEU A 269 10.01 -0.01 -18.58
C LEU A 269 11.34 -0.17 -17.87
N GLN A 270 12.11 0.91 -17.76
CA GLN A 270 13.51 0.87 -17.37
C GLN A 270 13.75 1.38 -15.95
N ASP A 271 12.87 2.24 -15.43
CA ASP A 271 12.90 2.66 -14.04
C ASP A 271 12.04 1.73 -13.18
N TYR A 272 12.18 1.87 -11.86
CA TYR A 272 11.38 1.14 -10.87
C TYR A 272 11.40 -0.38 -11.10
N SER A 273 12.55 -0.92 -11.52
CA SER A 273 12.77 -2.36 -11.67
C SER A 273 12.61 -3.11 -10.35
N ASN A 274 12.61 -2.38 -9.23
CA ASN A 274 12.37 -2.86 -7.88
C ASN A 274 10.91 -2.76 -7.42
N THR A 275 9.97 -2.50 -8.34
CA THR A 275 8.54 -2.47 -8.05
C THR A 275 7.84 -3.71 -8.64
N SER A 276 6.83 -4.18 -7.93
CA SER A 276 5.93 -5.25 -8.37
C SER A 276 4.47 -4.85 -8.20
N PHE A 277 3.60 -5.55 -8.93
CA PHE A 277 2.16 -5.40 -8.90
C PHE A 277 1.53 -6.72 -8.46
N LEU A 278 0.65 -6.68 -7.46
CA LEU A 278 -0.32 -7.72 -7.17
C LEU A 278 -1.63 -7.36 -7.88
N ILE A 279 -2.16 -8.31 -8.65
CA ILE A 279 -3.45 -8.21 -9.30
C ILE A 279 -4.33 -9.33 -8.77
N GLY A 280 -5.42 -8.98 -8.10
CA GLY A 280 -6.50 -9.90 -7.76
C GLY A 280 -7.72 -9.58 -8.60
N GLN A 281 -8.18 -10.54 -9.38
CA GLN A 281 -9.30 -10.35 -10.30
C GLN A 281 -10.25 -11.54 -10.22
N ARG A 282 -11.54 -11.24 -10.28
CA ARG A 282 -12.57 -12.27 -10.26
C ARG A 282 -12.80 -12.80 -11.68
N THR A 283 -12.67 -14.13 -11.83
CA THR A 283 -13.04 -14.83 -13.08
C THR A 283 -14.54 -15.01 -13.20
#